data_AF-A0A1Q1FH01-F1
#
_entry.id   AF-A0A1Q1FH01-F1
#
_cell.length_a   1.000
_cell.length_b   1.000
_cell.length_c   1.000
_cell.angle_alpha   90.00
_cell.angle_beta   90.00
_cell.angle_gamma   90.00
#
_symmetry.space_group_name_H-M   'P 1'
#
loop_
_entity.id
_entity.type
_entity.pdbx_description
1 polymer ?
#
loop_
_entity_poly.entity_id
_entity_poly.type
_entity_poly.pdbx_seq_one_letter_code
_entity_poly.pdbx_strand_id
1 'polypeptide(L)'
;MQGDVFEDVTEGRGTDFGTQIHDFAEAYALGDSADAGREADYTHVRNLIDSLDGELLVEEVAFLPLTVDDERVTISGVVDLIHVLPGRIEIIDYKTDRGRHAQAEYGKQLSVYYHVASAWYPDRTVTTSIFYTAEGERVDIEPVTHEDLMDLVRPVIEE
;
A
#
# COMPACT_ATOMS: atom_id res chain seq x y z
N MET A 1 -8.89 -17.68 11.34
CA MET A 1 -7.66 -17.10 11.93
C MET A 1 -7.48 -15.72 11.30
N GLN A 2 -7.27 -14.66 12.09
CA GLN A 2 -6.85 -13.36 11.58
C GLN A 2 -5.36 -13.25 11.90
N GLY A 3 -4.52 -13.23 10.89
CA GLY A 3 -3.10 -12.92 11.02
C GLY A 3 -2.78 -11.84 10.00
N ASP A 4 -2.04 -10.82 10.43
CA ASP A 4 -1.27 -10.02 9.48
C ASP A 4 -0.30 -10.98 8.79
N VAL A 5 -0.59 -11.28 7.52
CA VAL A 5 0.14 -12.32 6.77
C VAL A 5 1.51 -11.81 6.32
N PHE A 6 1.75 -10.51 6.36
CA PHE A 6 2.99 -9.89 5.89
C PHE A 6 3.72 -9.27 7.09
N GLU A 7 4.81 -9.93 7.50
CA GLU A 7 5.68 -9.52 8.61
C GLU A 7 6.33 -8.15 8.39
N ASP A 8 6.56 -7.44 9.50
CA ASP A 8 7.25 -6.16 9.60
C ASP A 8 8.63 -6.19 8.92
N VAL A 9 8.77 -5.47 7.82
CA VAL A 9 10.09 -5.19 7.24
C VAL A 9 10.79 -4.17 8.12
N THR A 10 11.87 -4.62 8.80
CA THR A 10 12.58 -3.81 9.80
C THR A 10 13.69 -2.91 9.24
N GLU A 11 13.83 -2.74 7.92
CA GLU A 11 14.92 -1.99 7.28
C GLU A 11 14.56 -0.55 6.84
N GLY A 12 13.83 0.17 7.69
CA GLY A 12 13.60 1.61 7.59
C GLY A 12 14.42 2.44 8.58
N ARG A 13 14.08 3.72 8.74
CA ARG A 13 14.56 4.55 9.88
C ARG A 13 13.93 4.15 11.23
N GLY A 14 13.31 2.97 11.28
CA GLY A 14 12.48 2.48 12.38
C GLY A 14 11.00 2.78 12.15
N THR A 15 10.13 1.95 12.74
CA THR A 15 8.67 2.05 12.65
C THR A 15 8.17 3.44 13.04
N ASP A 16 8.73 4.06 14.09
CA ASP A 16 8.35 5.40 14.54
C ASP A 16 8.49 6.47 13.45
N PHE A 17 9.52 6.39 12.61
CA PHE A 17 9.70 7.35 11.50
C PHE A 17 8.74 7.05 10.35
N GLY A 18 8.52 5.77 10.04
CA GLY A 18 7.50 5.34 9.08
C GLY A 18 6.12 5.87 9.46
N THR A 19 5.70 5.65 10.70
CA THR A 19 4.42 6.16 11.23
C THR A 19 4.33 7.68 11.11
N GLN A 20 5.37 8.44 11.48
CA GLN A 20 5.35 9.90 11.32
C GLN A 20 5.16 10.37 9.87
N ILE A 21 5.73 9.64 8.91
CA ILE A 21 5.59 9.95 7.48
C ILE A 21 4.18 9.60 6.98
N HIS A 22 3.62 8.47 7.42
CA HIS A 22 2.25 8.05 7.10
C HIS A 22 1.23 9.03 7.69
N ASP A 23 1.32 9.34 8.98
CA ASP A 23 0.46 10.33 9.66
C ASP A 23 0.50 11.69 8.96
N PHE A 24 1.70 12.13 8.53
CA PHE A 24 1.85 13.36 7.76
C PHE A 24 1.18 13.27 6.38
N ALA A 25 1.36 12.16 5.67
CA ALA A 25 0.80 11.95 4.34
C ALA A 25 -0.73 11.97 4.38
N GLU A 26 -1.33 11.26 5.34
CA GLU A 26 -2.78 11.22 5.60
C GLU A 26 -3.31 12.63 5.85
N ALA A 27 -2.76 13.33 6.85
CA ALA A 27 -3.20 14.67 7.21
C ALA A 27 -3.07 15.65 6.03
N TYR A 28 -1.94 15.59 5.30
CA TYR A 28 -1.72 16.48 4.16
C TYR A 28 -2.68 16.21 3.00
N ALA A 29 -2.97 14.94 2.68
CA ALA A 29 -3.93 14.57 1.65
C ALA A 29 -5.39 14.93 2.01
N LEU A 30 -5.73 14.95 3.30
CA LEU A 30 -7.03 15.45 3.79
C LEU A 30 -7.14 16.99 3.78
N GLY A 31 -6.06 17.69 3.44
CA GLY A 31 -6.01 19.15 3.39
C GLY A 31 -5.76 19.81 4.75
N ASP A 32 -5.39 19.03 5.76
CA ASP A 32 -5.01 19.56 7.07
C ASP A 32 -3.63 20.23 7.01
N SER A 33 -3.43 21.24 7.85
CA SER A 33 -2.14 21.89 8.00
C SER A 33 -1.18 20.96 8.77
N ALA A 34 -0.47 20.11 8.05
CA ALA A 34 0.58 19.26 8.61
C ALA A 34 1.93 20.00 8.61
N ASP A 35 2.65 19.97 9.73
CA ASP A 35 4.02 20.51 9.81
C ASP A 35 4.95 19.56 9.04
N ALA A 36 5.44 20.01 7.89
CA ALA A 36 6.46 19.28 7.17
C ALA A 36 7.74 19.34 8.00
N GLY A 37 8.12 18.20 8.61
CA GLY A 37 9.36 18.06 9.34
C GLY A 37 10.58 18.47 8.49
N ARG A 38 11.78 18.44 9.09
CA ARG A 38 13.00 18.91 8.41
C ARG A 38 13.63 17.90 7.44
N GLU A 39 13.07 16.70 7.36
CA GLU A 39 13.60 15.60 6.55
C GLU A 39 13.06 15.71 5.12
N ALA A 40 13.86 15.27 4.13
CA ALA A 40 13.49 15.36 2.72
C ALA A 40 12.23 14.55 2.38
N ASP A 41 12.00 13.44 3.09
CA ASP A 41 10.84 12.57 2.96
C ASP A 41 9.50 13.34 2.99
N TYR A 42 9.32 14.25 3.96
CA TYR A 42 8.11 15.08 4.06
C TYR A 42 7.90 15.94 2.81
N THR A 43 8.99 16.49 2.27
CA THR A 43 8.93 17.31 1.04
C THR A 43 8.59 16.45 -0.16
N HIS A 44 9.16 15.24 -0.26
CA HIS A 44 8.86 14.32 -1.36
C HIS A 44 7.41 13.83 -1.33
N VAL A 45 6.89 13.46 -0.16
CA VAL A 45 5.48 13.08 0.02
C VAL A 45 4.56 14.23 -0.35
N ARG A 46 4.86 15.45 0.13
CA ARG A 46 4.11 16.65 -0.24
C ARG A 46 4.08 16.86 -1.76
N ASN A 47 5.23 16.81 -2.41
CA ASN A 47 5.34 17.01 -3.86
C ASN A 47 4.57 15.94 -4.63
N LEU A 48 4.58 14.69 -4.16
CA LEU A 48 3.77 13.63 -4.73
C LEU A 48 2.29 13.98 -4.60
N ILE A 49 1.78 14.24 -3.39
CA ILE A 49 0.36 14.54 -3.17
C ILE A 49 -0.09 15.78 -3.97
N ASP A 50 0.70 16.85 -3.96
CA ASP A 50 0.42 18.09 -4.72
C ASP A 50 0.38 17.85 -6.24
N SER A 51 0.97 16.75 -6.74
CA SER A 51 0.97 16.37 -8.15
C SER A 51 -0.20 15.47 -8.56
N LEU A 52 -0.98 14.94 -7.61
CA LEU A 52 -2.12 14.09 -7.87
C LEU A 52 -3.39 14.92 -8.01
N ASP A 53 -4.03 14.84 -9.17
CA ASP A 53 -5.29 15.53 -9.46
C ASP A 53 -6.49 14.62 -9.19
N GLY A 54 -7.55 15.15 -8.58
CA GLY A 54 -8.80 14.39 -8.40
C GLY A 54 -9.04 14.02 -6.94
N GLU A 55 -9.64 12.84 -6.72
CA GLU A 55 -10.01 12.40 -5.38
C GLU A 55 -8.92 11.51 -4.79
N LEU A 56 -8.60 11.75 -3.52
CA LEU A 56 -7.67 10.97 -2.72
C LEU A 56 -8.44 10.33 -1.57
N LEU A 57 -8.29 9.02 -1.41
CA LEU A 57 -8.76 8.28 -0.24
C LEU A 57 -7.52 7.80 0.51
N VAL A 58 -7.50 7.97 1.82
CA VAL A 58 -6.35 7.68 2.68
C VAL A 58 -6.72 6.63 3.71
N GLU A 59 -5.77 5.78 4.08
CA GLU A 59 -5.90 4.78 5.15
C GLU A 59 -7.14 3.86 4.98
N GLU A 60 -7.44 3.46 3.74
CA GLU A 60 -8.60 2.63 3.43
C GLU A 60 -8.32 1.16 3.76
N VAL A 61 -9.21 0.52 4.53
CA VAL A 61 -9.05 -0.89 4.92
C VAL A 61 -9.50 -1.81 3.80
N ALA A 62 -8.61 -2.69 3.37
CA ALA A 62 -8.86 -3.71 2.38
C ALA A 62 -9.10 -5.08 3.04
N PHE A 63 -10.13 -5.79 2.58
CA PHE A 63 -10.41 -7.18 2.99
C PHE A 63 -10.54 -8.07 1.76
N LEU A 64 -9.60 -9.00 1.60
CA LEU A 64 -9.59 -9.97 0.52
C LEU A 64 -9.93 -11.37 1.05
N PRO A 65 -11.18 -11.84 0.88
CA PRO A 65 -11.52 -13.21 1.19
C PRO A 65 -10.90 -14.16 0.14
N LEU A 66 -10.19 -15.18 0.59
CA LEU A 66 -9.66 -16.26 -0.25
C LEU A 66 -10.19 -17.61 0.23
N THR A 67 -10.29 -18.56 -0.69
CA THR A 67 -10.59 -19.96 -0.37
C THR A 67 -9.39 -20.80 -0.78
N VAL A 68 -8.69 -21.36 0.21
CA VAL A 68 -7.49 -22.21 0.01
C VAL A 68 -7.82 -23.59 0.55
N ASP A 69 -7.71 -24.63 -0.27
CA ASP A 69 -7.98 -26.03 0.11
C ASP A 69 -9.31 -26.22 0.86
N ASP A 70 -10.39 -25.62 0.33
CA ASP A 70 -11.75 -25.59 0.90
C ASP A 70 -11.89 -24.82 2.24
N GLU A 71 -10.82 -24.19 2.73
CA GLU A 71 -10.85 -23.31 3.89
C GLU A 71 -10.94 -21.84 3.49
N ARG A 72 -11.81 -21.09 4.17
CA ARG A 72 -11.97 -19.65 3.93
C ARG A 72 -11.07 -18.85 4.85
N VAL A 73 -10.15 -18.10 4.25
CA VAL A 73 -9.30 -17.12 4.93
C VAL A 73 -9.62 -15.71 4.45
N THR A 74 -9.20 -14.71 5.22
CA THR A 74 -9.33 -13.31 4.81
C THR A 74 -8.02 -12.61 5.12
N ILE A 75 -7.41 -12.06 4.08
CA ILE A 75 -6.26 -11.19 4.23
C ILE A 75 -6.78 -9.78 4.38
N SER A 76 -6.25 -9.03 5.34
CA SER A 76 -6.56 -7.63 5.53
C SER A 76 -5.29 -6.79 5.50
N GLY A 77 -5.44 -5.52 5.15
CA GLY A 77 -4.39 -4.51 5.25
C GLY A 77 -4.97 -3.12 5.09
N VAL A 78 -4.16 -2.10 5.32
CA VAL A 78 -4.54 -0.70 5.20
C VAL A 78 -3.79 -0.09 4.02
N VAL A 79 -4.53 0.52 3.11
CA VAL A 79 -3.98 1.18 1.92
C VAL A 79 -3.64 2.62 2.29
N ASP A 80 -2.36 2.99 2.20
CA ASP A 80 -1.91 4.33 2.52
C ASP A 80 -2.64 5.40 1.68
N LEU A 81 -2.65 5.24 0.34
CA LEU A 81 -3.28 6.19 -0.56
C LEU A 81 -3.91 5.52 -1.80
N ILE A 82 -5.17 5.86 -2.05
CA ILE A 82 -5.88 5.57 -3.29
C ILE A 82 -6.16 6.87 -4.04
N HIS A 83 -5.59 6.99 -5.23
CA HIS A 83 -5.81 8.10 -6.15
C HIS A 83 -6.85 7.72 -7.22
N VAL A 84 -7.97 8.42 -7.18
CA VAL A 84 -9.21 8.09 -7.89
C VAL A 84 -9.38 9.01 -9.12
N LEU A 85 -9.22 8.43 -10.31
CA LEU A 85 -9.37 9.10 -11.60
C LEU A 85 -10.57 8.55 -12.39
N PRO A 86 -11.14 9.30 -13.36
CA PRO A 86 -12.35 8.88 -14.09
C PRO A 86 -12.30 7.50 -14.77
N GLY A 87 -11.12 6.98 -15.10
CA GLY A 87 -10.94 5.65 -15.71
C GLY A 87 -9.83 4.80 -15.09
N ARG A 88 -9.21 5.27 -14.00
CA ARG A 88 -8.07 4.62 -13.36
C ARG A 88 -8.17 4.73 -11.85
N ILE A 89 -7.74 3.69 -11.15
CA ILE A 89 -7.47 3.71 -9.72
C ILE A 89 -5.98 3.46 -9.55
N GLU A 90 -5.31 4.34 -8.81
CA GLU A 90 -3.90 4.23 -8.50
C GLU A 90 -3.74 3.98 -7.01
N ILE A 91 -3.23 2.80 -6.65
CA ILE A 91 -2.84 2.47 -5.28
C ILE A 91 -1.37 2.85 -5.12
N ILE A 92 -1.09 3.66 -4.11
CA ILE A 92 0.25 4.13 -3.78
C ILE A 92 0.51 3.80 -2.33
N ASP A 93 1.58 3.04 -2.10
CA ASP A 93 2.04 2.66 -0.77
C ASP A 93 3.39 3.36 -0.49
N TYR A 94 3.54 3.97 0.68
CA TYR A 94 4.70 4.75 1.07
C TYR A 94 5.70 3.90 1.84
N LYS A 95 6.95 3.86 1.36
CA LYS A 95 8.05 3.16 2.05
C LYS A 95 9.18 4.12 2.40
N THR A 96 9.63 4.03 3.65
CA THR A 96 10.75 4.82 4.20
C THR A 96 12.09 4.06 4.19
N ASP A 97 12.08 2.84 3.66
CA ASP A 97 13.27 2.03 3.44
C ASP A 97 14.26 2.74 2.51
N ARG A 98 15.56 2.62 2.81
CA ARG A 98 16.64 3.13 1.94
C ARG A 98 17.16 2.08 0.96
N GLY A 99 16.67 0.85 1.08
CA GLY A 99 17.02 -0.28 0.24
C GLY A 99 15.77 -0.87 -0.39
N ARG A 100 15.96 -1.68 -1.44
CA ARG A 100 14.85 -2.32 -2.18
C ARG A 100 14.70 -3.81 -1.86
N HIS A 101 15.33 -4.27 -0.78
CA HIS A 101 15.42 -5.70 -0.45
C HIS A 101 14.05 -6.32 -0.15
N ALA A 102 13.10 -5.53 0.36
CA ALA A 102 11.76 -5.97 0.71
C ALA A 102 10.70 -5.75 -0.38
N GLN A 103 11.09 -5.23 -1.56
CA GLN A 103 10.14 -4.89 -2.62
C GLN A 103 9.25 -6.07 -3.04
N ALA A 104 9.78 -7.30 -2.99
CA ALA A 104 9.01 -8.51 -3.28
C ALA A 104 7.90 -8.76 -2.26
N GLU A 105 8.13 -8.48 -0.98
CA GLU A 105 7.14 -8.63 0.09
C GLU A 105 6.06 -7.55 -0.02
N TYR A 106 6.46 -6.31 -0.29
CA TYR A 106 5.54 -5.20 -0.56
C TYR A 106 4.64 -5.46 -1.78
N GLY A 107 5.15 -6.18 -2.78
CA GLY A 107 4.35 -6.63 -3.92
C GLY A 107 3.17 -7.52 -3.52
N LYS A 108 3.33 -8.37 -2.49
CA LYS A 108 2.24 -9.24 -2.00
C LYS A 108 1.14 -8.42 -1.33
N GLN A 109 1.51 -7.47 -0.48
CA GLN A 109 0.59 -6.53 0.16
C GLN A 109 -0.19 -5.71 -0.88
N LEU A 110 0.51 -5.10 -1.84
CA LEU A 110 -0.11 -4.34 -2.93
C LEU A 110 -1.05 -5.19 -3.79
N SER A 111 -0.77 -6.48 -3.96
CA SER A 111 -1.63 -7.39 -4.71
C SER A 111 -2.98 -7.59 -4.02
N VAL A 112 -3.01 -7.64 -2.69
CA VAL A 112 -4.27 -7.67 -1.93
C VAL A 112 -5.11 -6.44 -2.24
N TYR A 113 -4.48 -5.26 -2.19
CA TYR A 113 -5.14 -3.98 -2.44
C TYR A 113 -5.65 -3.88 -3.87
N TYR A 114 -4.83 -4.32 -4.83
CA TYR A 114 -5.20 -4.39 -6.23
C TYR A 114 -6.48 -5.21 -6.45
N HIS A 115 -6.56 -6.42 -5.88
CA HIS A 115 -7.71 -7.30 -6.08
C HIS A 115 -8.97 -6.76 -5.42
N VAL A 116 -8.85 -6.15 -4.24
CA VAL A 116 -9.98 -5.48 -3.57
C VAL A 116 -10.46 -4.29 -4.41
N ALA A 117 -9.56 -3.39 -4.82
CA ALA A 117 -9.93 -2.24 -5.64
C ALA A 117 -10.52 -2.65 -7.00
N SER A 118 -9.98 -3.69 -7.63
CA SER A 118 -10.48 -4.20 -8.93
C SER A 118 -11.91 -4.72 -8.82
N ALA A 119 -12.28 -5.30 -7.68
CA ALA A 119 -13.66 -5.75 -7.43
C ALA A 119 -14.62 -4.57 -7.18
N TRP A 120 -14.16 -3.51 -6.52
CA TRP A 120 -14.97 -2.31 -6.22
C TRP A 120 -15.11 -1.36 -7.42
N TYR A 121 -14.13 -1.35 -8.32
CA TYR A 121 -14.10 -0.49 -9.51
C TYR A 121 -13.96 -1.32 -10.81
N PRO A 122 -14.95 -2.16 -11.15
CA PRO A 122 -14.84 -3.09 -12.28
C PRO A 122 -14.68 -2.40 -13.65
N ASP A 123 -15.10 -1.14 -13.75
CA ASP A 123 -15.02 -0.33 -14.98
C ASP A 123 -13.75 0.54 -15.05
N ARG A 124 -12.82 0.42 -14.11
CA ARG A 124 -11.58 1.21 -14.06
C ARG A 124 -10.34 0.31 -14.07
N THR A 125 -9.27 0.78 -14.71
CA THR A 125 -7.98 0.11 -14.62
C THR A 125 -7.34 0.40 -13.26
N VAL A 126 -7.01 -0.64 -12.50
CA VAL A 126 -6.30 -0.51 -11.24
C VAL A 126 -4.80 -0.68 -11.49
N THR A 127 -3.97 0.14 -10.86
CA THR A 127 -2.51 0.02 -10.90
C THR A 127 -1.92 0.22 -9.50
N THR A 128 -0.83 -0.46 -9.20
CA THR A 128 -0.15 -0.43 -7.91
C THR A 128 1.26 0.12 -8.04
N SER A 129 1.70 0.89 -7.04
CA SER A 129 3.05 1.44 -7.01
C SER A 129 3.52 1.66 -5.58
N ILE A 130 4.84 1.61 -5.40
CA ILE A 130 5.50 2.02 -4.16
C ILE A 130 6.11 3.39 -4.38
N PHE A 131 5.95 4.28 -3.42
CA PHE A 131 6.67 5.55 -3.36
C PHE A 131 7.73 5.49 -2.26
N TYR A 132 9.00 5.49 -2.67
CA TYR A 132 10.13 5.53 -1.76
C TYR A 132 10.38 6.99 -1.35
N THR A 133 10.09 7.30 -0.08
CA THR A 133 10.06 8.68 0.41
C THR A 133 11.44 9.30 0.52
N ALA A 134 12.47 8.48 0.75
CA ALA A 134 13.85 8.95 0.86
C ALA A 134 14.36 9.50 -0.48
N GLU A 135 14.06 8.83 -1.59
CA GLU A 135 14.45 9.22 -2.95
C GLU A 135 13.42 10.09 -3.67
N GLY A 136 12.17 10.09 -3.22
CA GLY A 136 11.05 10.73 -3.93
C GLY A 136 10.71 10.00 -5.23
N GLU A 137 10.92 8.69 -5.28
CA GLU A 137 10.77 7.88 -6.47
C GLU A 137 9.53 6.98 -6.38
N ARG A 138 8.68 7.05 -7.41
CA ARG A 138 7.54 6.14 -7.59
C ARG A 138 7.96 4.98 -8.50
N VAL A 139 7.72 3.76 -8.05
CA VAL A 139 8.00 2.53 -8.80
C VAL A 139 6.73 1.73 -8.96
N ASP A 140 6.35 1.46 -10.21
CA ASP A 140 5.23 0.59 -10.53
C ASP A 140 5.53 -0.84 -10.10
N ILE A 141 4.55 -1.49 -9.49
CA ILE A 141 4.63 -2.87 -9.04
C ILE A 141 3.52 -3.65 -9.74
N GLU A 142 3.90 -4.73 -10.42
CA GLU A 142 2.93 -5.64 -11.02
C GLU A 142 2.31 -6.50 -9.91
N PRO A 143 0.97 -6.49 -9.77
CA PRO A 143 0.31 -7.33 -8.78
C PRO A 143 0.40 -8.81 -9.18
N VAL A 144 0.58 -9.69 -8.20
CA VAL A 144 0.50 -11.13 -8.41
C VAL A 144 -0.95 -11.58 -8.52
N THR A 145 -1.16 -12.77 -9.10
CA THR A 145 -2.52 -13.28 -9.33
C THR A 145 -3.19 -13.73 -8.02
N HIS A 146 -4.51 -13.93 -8.06
CA HIS A 146 -5.21 -14.58 -6.95
C HIS A 146 -4.65 -15.97 -6.64
N GLU A 147 -4.23 -16.73 -7.65
CA GLU A 147 -3.64 -18.07 -7.48
C GLU A 147 -2.31 -18.00 -6.74
N ASP A 148 -1.44 -17.06 -7.13
CA ASP A 148 -0.16 -16.84 -6.43
C ASP A 148 -0.38 -16.40 -4.98
N LEU A 149 -1.38 -15.56 -4.71
CA LEU A 149 -1.74 -15.18 -3.32
C LEU A 149 -2.22 -16.38 -2.50
N MET A 150 -3.02 -17.27 -3.08
CA MET A 150 -3.47 -18.48 -2.39
C MET A 150 -2.30 -19.38 -2.03
N ASP A 151 -1.33 -19.55 -2.94
CA ASP A 151 -0.14 -20.35 -2.66
C ASP A 151 0.78 -19.72 -1.60
N LEU A 152 0.82 -18.39 -1.51
CA LEU A 152 1.55 -17.68 -0.46
C LEU A 152 0.92 -17.84 0.93
N VAL A 153 -0.41 -17.93 1.01
CA VAL A 153 -1.12 -18.05 2.30
C VAL A 153 -1.27 -19.50 2.77
N ARG A 154 -1.22 -20.47 1.86
CA ARG A 154 -1.36 -21.90 2.16
C ARG A 154 -0.51 -22.38 3.37
N PRO A 155 0.79 -22.05 3.49
CA PRO A 155 1.60 -22.51 4.62
C PRO A 155 1.11 -22.02 5.99
N VAL A 156 0.48 -20.83 6.05
CA VAL A 156 -0.05 -20.24 7.28
C VAL A 156 -1.32 -20.95 7.76
N ILE A 157 -2.02 -21.64 6.86
CA ILE A 157 -3.25 -22.40 7.16
C ILE A 157 -2.89 -23.80 7.66
N GLU A 158 -1.75 -24.36 7.23
CA GLU A 158 -1.29 -25.70 7.61
C GLU A 158 -0.60 -25.75 8.99
N GLU A 159 -0.32 -24.61 9.63
CA GLU A 159 0.22 -24.48 11.00
C GLU A 159 -0.86 -24.44 12.10
#